data_AF-A0A0B2RJ67-F1
#
_entry.id   AF-A0A0B2RJ67-F1
#
_cell.length_a   1.000
_cell.length_b   1.000
_cell.length_c   1.000
_cell.angle_alpha   90.00
_cell.angle_beta   90.00
_cell.angle_gamma   90.00
#
_symmetry.space_group_name_H-M   'P 1'
#
loop_
_entity.id
_entity.type
_entity.pdbx_description
1 polymer ?
#
loop_
_entity_poly.entity_id
_entity_poly.type
_entity_poly.pdbx_seq_one_letter_code
_entity_poly.pdbx_strand_id
1 'polypeptide(L)'
;MRYLNLCAAVLSNPERVMGTVCCCINKFATLSNIRSRPFFSSHFPSHHFPSTTTSINFSIASSSFSSATSSFTWDDVFRISESQSATQDRSRYLQGFSHKLQLCNRASEKQSEFLPFVIEDHVVGFIHNGFVEHLRDFGDVFVFPIDKNNGGPYGDFVSLHPTLKTADERTSAVGYVVERLGEEQIPGIRDELYPVTSSFGAPIFFSLERAAAPYFGIKAYGVHMNGYVEVDGQKHMWVGKRSDTKQTYPGMLDHLVAGGLPHGIDCQENLIKECEEEAGIPRSISVKAIPVGAISYMDIDGYRYKRDVEFCYDLKLPKSFLPKNEDGEVDSFKLIPVTQVAEVIRKTEFFKPNCSLVIIDFLFRHGYITPEYLGYLDLLRNLRIGDCS
;
A
#
# COMPACT_ATOMS: atom_id res chain seq x y z
N MET A 1 -28.86 -3.57 60.87
CA MET A 1 -28.09 -2.68 61.77
C MET A 1 -26.96 -2.09 60.92
N ARG A 2 -27.12 -0.88 60.36
CA ARG A 2 -26.51 0.41 60.83
C ARG A 2 -24.98 0.28 60.99
N TYR A 3 -24.10 0.96 60.26
CA TYR A 3 -24.03 2.35 59.76
C TYR A 3 -23.32 2.37 58.37
N LEU A 4 -23.76 3.09 57.30
CA LEU A 4 -23.72 4.56 57.01
C LEU A 4 -22.30 5.16 57.05
N ASN A 5 -21.84 6.09 56.21
CA ASN A 5 -22.15 6.68 54.90
C ASN A 5 -21.16 7.86 54.76
N LEU A 6 -20.73 8.24 53.54
CA LEU A 6 -20.49 9.62 53.07
C LEU A 6 -20.01 9.49 51.60
N CYS A 7 -20.85 9.65 50.57
CA CYS A 7 -21.37 10.89 49.95
C CYS A 7 -20.30 11.97 49.70
N ALA A 8 -20.23 12.69 48.59
CA ALA A 8 -20.90 12.67 47.28
C ALA A 8 -20.15 13.69 46.40
N ALA A 9 -20.34 13.58 45.08
CA ALA A 9 -19.84 14.47 44.04
C ALA A 9 -20.34 15.93 44.15
N VAL A 10 -19.55 16.89 43.65
CA VAL A 10 -20.05 18.09 42.95
C VAL A 10 -19.12 18.46 41.79
N LEU A 11 -19.77 18.83 40.69
CA LEU A 11 -19.35 19.18 39.35
C LEU A 11 -18.51 20.47 39.22
N SER A 12 -17.98 20.65 38.00
CA SER A 12 -17.94 21.90 37.19
C SER A 12 -16.57 22.56 36.88
N ASN A 13 -15.96 22.07 35.78
CA ASN A 13 -15.52 22.77 34.54
C ASN A 13 -14.49 23.96 34.63
N PRO A 14 -13.92 24.45 33.51
CA PRO A 14 -12.53 24.15 33.11
C PRO A 14 -11.69 25.41 32.82
N GLU A 15 -10.38 25.43 33.09
CA GLU A 15 -9.49 26.39 32.43
C GLU A 15 -8.07 25.84 32.19
N ARG A 16 -7.66 25.97 30.93
CA ARG A 16 -6.30 26.25 30.43
C ARG A 16 -5.11 25.52 31.08
N VAL A 17 -4.58 24.56 30.33
CA VAL A 17 -3.12 24.39 30.23
C VAL A 17 -2.73 24.31 28.76
N MET A 18 -2.27 25.43 28.22
CA MET A 18 -1.31 25.49 27.11
C MET A 18 0.00 24.89 27.62
N GLY A 19 0.56 23.91 26.90
CA GLY A 19 1.78 23.24 27.32
C GLY A 19 2.44 22.44 26.21
N THR A 20 3.03 23.17 25.26
CA THR A 20 4.30 22.84 24.60
C THR A 20 4.43 21.49 23.88
N VAL A 21 4.26 21.56 22.55
CA VAL A 21 4.81 20.61 21.57
C VAL A 21 6.33 20.55 21.75
N CYS A 22 6.85 19.38 22.15
CA CYS A 22 8.29 19.12 22.24
C CYS A 22 8.83 18.83 20.83
N CYS A 23 9.46 19.84 20.23
CA CYS A 23 10.19 19.72 18.98
C CYS A 23 11.63 19.30 19.30
N CYS A 24 11.97 18.02 19.14
CA CYS A 24 13.34 17.53 19.26
C CYS A 24 14.08 17.76 17.94
N ILE A 25 14.72 18.92 17.84
CA ILE A 25 15.73 19.24 16.82
C ILE A 25 17.05 18.59 17.24
N ASN A 26 17.48 17.53 16.57
CA ASN A 26 18.85 17.04 16.69
C ASN A 26 19.76 17.74 15.68
N LYS A 27 20.59 18.64 16.20
CA LYS A 27 21.78 19.19 15.54
C LYS A 27 22.87 18.11 15.53
N PHE A 28 23.31 17.67 14.36
CA PHE A 28 24.62 17.03 14.23
C PHE A 28 25.62 18.00 13.60
N ALA A 29 26.66 18.26 14.39
CA ALA A 29 27.79 19.12 14.05
C ALA A 29 28.72 18.39 13.08
N THR A 30 29.20 19.16 12.11
CA THR A 30 30.26 18.84 11.17
C THR A 30 31.61 18.72 11.89
N LEU A 31 32.31 17.59 11.68
CA LEU A 31 33.75 17.50 11.89
C LEU A 31 34.41 16.81 10.69
N SER A 32 34.94 17.65 9.82
CA SER A 32 35.87 17.30 8.74
C SER A 32 37.31 17.21 9.25
N ASN A 33 38.10 16.38 8.54
CA ASN A 33 39.57 16.32 8.46
C ASN A 33 40.29 15.27 9.31
N ILE A 34 40.62 14.13 8.69
CA ILE A 34 41.98 13.57 8.78
C ILE A 34 42.44 13.12 7.38
N ARG A 35 43.70 13.46 7.09
CA ARG A 35 44.42 13.41 5.82
C ARG A 35 44.72 12.00 5.31
N SER A 36 44.72 11.92 3.98
CA SER A 36 45.34 10.93 3.10
C SER A 36 46.86 10.84 3.23
N ARG A 37 47.41 9.62 3.02
CA ARG A 37 48.65 9.37 2.26
C ARG A 37 48.63 7.97 1.60
N PRO A 38 49.23 7.81 0.40
CA PRO A 38 49.12 6.63 -0.45
C PRO A 38 50.26 5.63 -0.20
N PHE A 39 50.15 4.38 -0.67
CA PHE A 39 51.30 3.70 -1.31
C PHE A 39 50.97 2.37 -2.01
N PHE A 40 51.57 2.29 -3.20
CA PHE A 40 52.11 1.17 -3.99
C PHE A 40 51.22 0.10 -4.64
N SER A 41 51.37 0.07 -5.97
CA SER A 41 51.05 -0.99 -6.89
C SER A 41 52.09 -2.11 -6.86
N SER A 42 51.65 -3.32 -7.20
CA SER A 42 52.51 -4.34 -7.79
C SER A 42 51.71 -5.08 -8.86
N HIS A 43 52.08 -4.86 -10.13
CA HIS A 43 51.77 -5.73 -11.25
C HIS A 43 52.53 -7.06 -11.16
N PHE A 44 51.97 -8.13 -11.74
CA PHE A 44 52.59 -9.14 -12.62
C PHE A 44 51.68 -10.39 -12.70
N PRO A 45 51.82 -11.30 -13.69
CA PRO A 45 51.34 -11.19 -15.06
C PRO A 45 50.26 -12.24 -15.41
N SER A 46 49.62 -12.01 -16.56
CA SER A 46 48.63 -12.85 -17.23
C SER A 46 49.17 -14.19 -17.76
N HIS A 47 48.39 -15.27 -17.62
CA HIS A 47 48.42 -16.41 -18.53
C HIS A 47 47.01 -16.77 -19.00
N HIS A 48 46.80 -16.63 -20.31
CA HIS A 48 45.63 -17.08 -21.05
C HIS A 48 45.71 -18.59 -21.33
N PHE A 49 44.61 -19.31 -21.10
CA PHE A 49 44.22 -20.49 -21.88
C PHE A 49 42.72 -20.38 -22.22
N PRO A 50 42.29 -20.64 -23.46
CA PRO A 50 40.91 -20.44 -23.88
C PRO A 50 40.08 -21.68 -23.54
N SER A 51 39.01 -21.51 -22.78
CA SER A 51 37.90 -22.47 -22.71
C SER A 51 36.70 -21.84 -23.41
N THR A 52 36.36 -22.38 -24.58
CA THR A 52 35.11 -22.10 -25.27
C THR A 52 33.98 -22.73 -24.49
N THR A 53 33.18 -21.91 -23.82
CA THR A 53 31.84 -22.29 -23.35
C THR A 53 30.87 -21.23 -23.86
N THR A 54 29.98 -21.66 -24.72
CA THR A 54 28.99 -20.81 -25.40
C THR A 54 27.95 -20.36 -24.38
N SER A 55 28.18 -19.23 -23.72
CA SER A 55 27.18 -18.55 -22.89
C SER A 55 26.22 -17.79 -23.81
N ILE A 56 25.03 -18.34 -23.99
CA ILE A 56 23.88 -17.63 -24.58
C ILE A 56 23.50 -16.53 -23.59
N ASN A 57 23.90 -15.30 -23.90
CA ASN A 57 23.44 -14.11 -23.18
C ASN A 57 21.94 -13.92 -23.44
N PHE A 58 21.10 -14.41 -22.54
CA PHE A 58 19.76 -13.86 -22.38
C PHE A 58 19.90 -12.51 -21.66
N SER A 59 19.96 -11.44 -22.44
CA SER A 59 19.68 -10.09 -21.96
C SER A 59 18.23 -10.06 -21.48
N ILE A 60 18.01 -10.32 -20.20
CA ILE A 60 16.74 -10.02 -19.54
C ILE A 60 16.68 -8.50 -19.43
N ALA A 61 15.90 -7.89 -20.32
CA ALA A 61 15.55 -6.49 -20.20
C ALA A 61 14.79 -6.33 -18.88
N SER A 62 15.41 -5.65 -17.92
CA SER A 62 14.71 -5.07 -16.79
C SER A 62 13.71 -4.07 -17.36
N SER A 63 12.42 -4.41 -17.30
CA SER A 63 11.34 -3.47 -17.59
C SER A 63 11.28 -2.46 -16.45
N SER A 64 12.21 -1.51 -16.46
CA SER A 64 12.05 -0.25 -15.76
C SER A 64 10.78 0.41 -16.32
N PHE A 65 9.83 0.71 -15.44
CA PHE A 65 8.65 1.49 -15.79
C PHE A 65 9.12 2.88 -16.25
N SER A 66 9.32 3.05 -17.56
CA SER A 66 9.08 4.35 -18.18
C SER A 66 7.58 4.51 -18.30
N SER A 67 6.95 4.88 -17.18
CA SER A 67 5.58 5.35 -17.14
C SER A 67 5.54 6.69 -17.86
N ALA A 68 5.53 6.67 -19.19
CA ALA A 68 4.91 7.74 -19.94
C ALA A 68 3.40 7.63 -19.69
N THR A 69 2.94 8.04 -18.50
CA THR A 69 1.54 8.39 -18.29
C THR A 69 1.24 9.44 -19.34
N SER A 70 0.47 9.07 -20.35
CA SER A 70 -0.11 10.05 -21.27
C SER A 70 -0.85 11.06 -20.39
N SER A 71 -0.34 12.28 -20.33
CA SER A 71 -1.01 13.36 -19.61
C SER A 71 -2.43 13.46 -20.16
N PHE A 72 -3.42 13.32 -19.28
CA PHE A 72 -4.84 13.42 -19.62
C PHE A 72 -5.49 14.55 -18.84
N THR A 73 -6.55 15.09 -19.44
CA THR A 73 -7.38 16.16 -18.89
C THR A 73 -8.72 15.62 -18.45
N TRP A 74 -9.46 16.40 -17.66
CA TRP A 74 -10.86 16.07 -17.35
C TRP A 74 -11.74 16.00 -18.60
N ASP A 75 -11.42 16.75 -19.66
CA ASP A 75 -12.15 16.66 -20.93
C ASP A 75 -11.94 15.31 -21.61
N ASP A 76 -10.75 14.70 -21.49
CA ASP A 76 -10.53 13.32 -21.96
C ASP A 76 -11.41 12.32 -21.19
N VAL A 77 -11.52 12.50 -19.87
CA VAL A 77 -12.38 11.68 -19.00
C VAL A 77 -13.84 11.77 -19.46
N PHE A 78 -14.34 12.97 -19.71
CA PHE A 78 -15.71 13.17 -20.17
C PHE A 78 -15.94 12.69 -21.62
N ARG A 79 -14.97 12.84 -22.53
CA ARG A 79 -15.08 12.34 -23.91
C ARG A 79 -15.25 10.82 -24.01
N ILE A 80 -14.64 10.06 -23.10
CA ILE A 80 -14.80 8.59 -23.06
C ILE A 80 -16.27 8.20 -22.90
N SER A 81 -17.05 9.03 -22.21
CA SER A 81 -18.47 8.79 -21.93
C SER A 81 -19.40 9.01 -23.14
N GLU A 82 -18.99 9.79 -24.13
CA GLU A 82 -19.81 10.14 -25.30
C GLU A 82 -19.75 9.06 -26.40
N SER A 83 -18.76 8.17 -26.33
CA SER A 83 -18.53 7.07 -27.29
C SER A 83 -19.52 5.89 -27.18
N GLN A 84 -20.73 6.11 -26.66
CA GLN A 84 -21.73 5.05 -26.46
C GLN A 84 -22.20 4.45 -27.79
N SER A 85 -21.54 3.38 -28.25
CA SER A 85 -22.17 2.47 -29.20
C SER A 85 -23.05 1.50 -28.42
N ALA A 86 -24.36 1.71 -28.55
CA ALA A 86 -25.42 0.80 -28.13
C ALA A 86 -25.24 -0.57 -28.81
N THR A 87 -24.53 -1.47 -28.11
CA THR A 87 -24.45 -2.94 -28.22
C THR A 87 -23.14 -3.35 -27.57
N GLN A 88 -23.03 -3.14 -26.25
CA GLN A 88 -21.93 -3.75 -25.52
C GLN A 88 -22.07 -5.25 -25.62
N ASP A 89 -21.18 -5.85 -26.41
CA ASP A 89 -20.97 -7.27 -26.45
C ASP A 89 -20.79 -7.77 -25.02
N ARG A 90 -21.84 -8.41 -24.48
CA ARG A 90 -21.89 -8.90 -23.10
C ARG A 90 -20.75 -9.87 -22.82
N SER A 91 -20.17 -10.48 -23.86
CA SER A 91 -19.02 -11.38 -23.73
C SER A 91 -17.70 -10.64 -23.43
N ARG A 92 -17.60 -9.35 -23.76
CA ARG A 92 -16.36 -8.55 -23.60
C ARG A 92 -16.49 -7.41 -22.62
N TYR A 93 -17.67 -7.18 -22.04
CA TYR A 93 -17.86 -6.11 -21.07
C TYR A 93 -16.85 -6.25 -19.91
N LEU A 94 -16.79 -7.37 -19.22
CA LEU A 94 -15.91 -7.45 -18.04
C LEU A 94 -14.40 -7.43 -18.34
N GLN A 95 -13.97 -7.54 -19.61
CA GLN A 95 -12.55 -7.61 -19.98
C GLN A 95 -11.72 -6.41 -19.49
N GLY A 96 -12.25 -5.19 -19.62
CA GLY A 96 -11.55 -3.98 -19.17
C GLY A 96 -11.34 -3.96 -17.65
N PHE A 97 -12.34 -4.42 -16.89
CA PHE A 97 -12.24 -4.57 -15.44
C PHE A 97 -11.26 -5.68 -15.06
N SER A 98 -11.37 -6.85 -15.70
CA SER A 98 -10.46 -7.98 -15.46
C SER A 98 -8.99 -7.61 -15.67
N HIS A 99 -8.70 -6.76 -16.66
CA HIS A 99 -7.36 -6.26 -16.87
C HIS A 99 -6.83 -5.44 -15.68
N LYS A 100 -7.67 -4.64 -15.01
CA LYS A 100 -7.26 -3.89 -13.80
C LYS A 100 -6.94 -4.83 -12.64
N LEU A 101 -7.71 -5.90 -12.49
CA LEU A 101 -7.44 -6.92 -11.47
C LEU A 101 -6.15 -7.67 -11.77
N GLN A 102 -5.86 -7.98 -13.03
CA GLN A 102 -4.59 -8.62 -13.44
C GLN A 102 -3.39 -7.71 -13.13
N LEU A 103 -3.52 -6.40 -13.37
CA LEU A 103 -2.48 -5.44 -13.01
C LEU A 103 -2.22 -5.41 -11.51
N CYS A 104 -3.17 -5.71 -10.64
CA CYS A 104 -2.95 -5.75 -9.19
C CYS A 104 -2.62 -7.16 -8.67
N ASN A 105 -2.63 -8.19 -9.53
CA ASN A 105 -2.45 -9.59 -9.14
C ASN A 105 -1.37 -10.30 -9.98
N ARG A 106 -0.22 -9.65 -10.20
CA ARG A 106 0.81 -10.15 -11.11
C ARG A 106 1.71 -11.20 -10.45
N ALA A 107 2.23 -12.07 -11.31
CA ALA A 107 3.34 -12.98 -11.02
C ALA A 107 3.14 -13.89 -9.79
N SER A 108 1.91 -14.31 -9.51
CA SER A 108 1.58 -15.23 -8.41
C SER A 108 2.37 -16.55 -8.46
N GLU A 109 2.77 -16.98 -9.66
CA GLU A 109 3.59 -18.17 -9.89
C GLU A 109 5.01 -18.05 -9.32
N LYS A 110 5.48 -16.82 -9.03
CA LYS A 110 6.81 -16.55 -8.47
C LYS A 110 6.84 -16.57 -6.93
N GLN A 111 5.74 -16.92 -6.27
CA GLN A 111 5.71 -17.04 -4.80
C GLN A 111 6.79 -17.97 -4.24
N SER A 112 7.18 -19.01 -4.99
CA SER A 112 8.26 -19.94 -4.61
C SER A 112 9.65 -19.31 -4.57
N GLU A 113 9.82 -18.09 -5.08
CA GLU A 113 11.06 -17.31 -5.01
C GLU A 113 11.20 -16.55 -3.68
N PHE A 114 10.25 -16.69 -2.76
CA PHE A 114 10.21 -16.00 -1.47
C PHE A 114 10.27 -16.99 -0.30
N LEU A 115 11.11 -16.68 0.68
CA LEU A 115 11.12 -17.37 1.96
C LEU A 115 10.07 -16.77 2.90
N PRO A 116 9.33 -17.60 3.67
CA PRO A 116 8.51 -17.11 4.75
C PRO A 116 9.34 -16.28 5.73
N PHE A 117 8.81 -15.14 6.17
CA PHE A 117 9.33 -14.37 7.29
C PHE A 117 8.51 -14.72 8.52
N VAL A 118 9.15 -15.34 9.50
CA VAL A 118 8.50 -15.98 10.65
C VAL A 118 8.93 -15.30 11.94
N ILE A 119 7.96 -14.99 12.80
CA ILE A 119 8.20 -14.52 14.16
C ILE A 119 7.30 -15.32 15.09
N GLU A 120 7.88 -15.93 16.12
CA GLU A 120 7.14 -16.72 17.12
C GLU A 120 6.17 -17.74 16.48
N ASP A 121 6.67 -18.52 15.50
CA ASP A 121 5.91 -19.52 14.73
C ASP A 121 4.77 -18.98 13.82
N HIS A 122 4.65 -17.66 13.68
CA HIS A 122 3.70 -17.01 12.78
C HIS A 122 4.39 -16.49 11.52
N VAL A 123 3.85 -16.81 10.35
CA VAL A 123 4.27 -16.18 9.09
C VAL A 123 3.72 -14.75 9.06
N VAL A 124 4.62 -13.78 9.15
CA VAL A 124 4.29 -12.35 9.14
C VAL A 124 4.61 -11.68 7.81
N GLY A 125 5.39 -12.34 6.95
CA GLY A 125 5.73 -11.84 5.63
C GLY A 125 6.44 -12.86 4.76
N PHE A 126 7.01 -12.38 3.66
CA PHE A 126 7.69 -13.19 2.66
C PHE A 126 8.81 -12.37 2.01
N ILE A 127 10.05 -12.87 2.07
CA ILE A 127 11.24 -12.13 1.63
C ILE A 127 11.85 -12.85 0.43
N HIS A 128 12.07 -12.12 -0.66
CA HIS A 128 12.65 -12.69 -1.88
C HIS A 128 14.04 -13.29 -1.61
N ASN A 129 14.35 -14.44 -2.20
CA ASN A 129 15.65 -15.13 -2.05
C ASN A 129 16.85 -14.23 -2.36
N GLY A 130 16.74 -13.40 -3.39
CA GLY A 130 17.77 -12.41 -3.74
C GLY A 130 17.87 -11.23 -2.76
N PHE A 131 16.76 -10.84 -2.11
CA PHE A 131 16.78 -9.74 -1.14
C PHE A 131 17.36 -10.17 0.21
N VAL A 132 17.22 -11.46 0.56
CA VAL A 132 17.83 -12.07 1.74
C VAL A 132 19.34 -11.84 1.80
N GLU A 133 20.04 -11.81 0.68
CA GLU A 133 21.49 -11.58 0.65
C GLU A 133 21.87 -10.22 1.25
N HIS A 134 21.02 -9.19 1.11
CA HIS A 134 21.22 -7.89 1.75
C HIS A 134 21.01 -7.94 3.28
N LEU A 135 20.27 -8.93 3.79
CA LEU A 135 19.97 -9.10 5.20
C LEU A 135 21.01 -9.95 5.93
N ARG A 136 21.82 -10.76 5.21
CA ARG A 136 22.82 -11.66 5.80
C ARG A 136 23.92 -10.95 6.57
N ASP A 137 24.25 -9.73 6.17
CA ASP A 137 25.27 -8.91 6.83
C ASP A 137 24.84 -8.42 8.22
N PHE A 138 23.55 -8.57 8.55
CA PHE A 138 22.94 -8.16 9.82
C PHE A 138 22.59 -9.37 10.69
N GLY A 139 23.58 -10.24 10.95
CA GLY A 139 23.38 -11.49 11.70
C GLY A 139 22.98 -11.34 13.17
N ASP A 140 23.07 -10.13 13.72
CA ASP A 140 22.54 -9.75 15.03
C ASP A 140 21.05 -9.37 14.99
N VAL A 141 20.47 -9.19 13.80
CA VAL A 141 19.06 -8.85 13.58
C VAL A 141 18.31 -10.00 12.91
N PHE A 142 18.89 -10.64 11.89
CA PHE A 142 18.25 -11.69 11.10
C PHE A 142 18.95 -13.04 11.25
N VAL A 143 18.16 -14.11 11.33
CA VAL A 143 18.63 -15.49 11.30
C VAL A 143 17.91 -16.26 10.19
N PHE A 144 18.58 -17.29 9.67
CA PHE A 144 18.12 -18.09 8.52
C PHE A 144 18.14 -19.58 8.88
N PRO A 145 17.16 -20.08 9.67
CA PRO A 145 17.15 -21.47 10.10
C PRO A 145 16.99 -22.43 8.91
N ILE A 146 17.61 -23.60 9.04
CA ILE A 146 17.51 -24.71 8.09
C ILE A 146 16.81 -25.87 8.82
N ASP A 147 15.69 -26.35 8.29
CA ASP A 147 15.11 -27.61 8.70
C ASP A 147 15.98 -28.75 8.16
N LYS A 148 16.33 -29.70 9.03
CA LYS A 148 17.43 -30.66 8.84
C LYS A 148 17.19 -31.65 7.68
N ASN A 149 16.02 -31.63 7.08
CA ASN A 149 15.58 -32.63 6.12
C ASN A 149 15.48 -32.14 4.67
N ASN A 150 15.46 -30.83 4.38
CA ASN A 150 15.23 -30.33 3.00
C ASN A 150 15.80 -28.91 2.71
N GLY A 151 16.73 -28.41 3.53
CA GLY A 151 17.23 -27.04 3.41
C GLY A 151 17.78 -26.64 2.03
N GLY A 152 17.19 -25.60 1.44
CA GLY A 152 17.77 -24.88 0.30
C GLY A 152 18.98 -24.01 0.71
N PRO A 153 19.76 -23.45 -0.24
CA PRO A 153 20.94 -22.64 0.08
C PRO A 153 20.64 -21.35 0.85
N TYR A 154 19.36 -20.94 0.90
CA TYR A 154 18.95 -19.68 1.51
C TYR A 154 18.42 -19.81 2.96
N GLY A 155 18.27 -21.02 3.49
CA GLY A 155 17.44 -21.31 4.67
C GLY A 155 16.00 -21.66 4.27
N ASP A 156 15.20 -22.16 5.20
CA ASP A 156 13.79 -22.51 4.93
C ASP A 156 12.84 -21.36 5.25
N PHE A 157 13.27 -20.46 6.13
CA PHE A 157 12.57 -19.22 6.45
C PHE A 157 13.55 -18.18 7.00
N VAL A 158 13.12 -16.93 7.03
CA VAL A 158 13.82 -15.82 7.70
C VAL A 158 13.15 -15.59 9.04
N SER A 159 13.91 -15.33 10.10
CA SER A 159 13.40 -14.90 11.40
C SER A 159 14.24 -13.78 11.97
N LEU A 160 13.71 -13.07 12.96
CA LEU A 160 14.50 -12.16 13.77
C LEU A 160 15.37 -12.92 14.77
N HIS A 161 16.51 -12.34 15.12
CA HIS A 161 17.45 -12.90 16.09
C HIS A 161 16.77 -13.02 17.48
N PRO A 162 16.92 -14.16 18.19
CA PRO A 162 16.17 -14.44 19.42
C PRO A 162 16.48 -13.52 20.61
N THR A 163 17.49 -12.66 20.50
CA THR A 163 17.77 -11.63 21.50
C THR A 163 16.81 -10.45 21.43
N LEU A 164 16.11 -10.25 20.31
CA LEU A 164 15.11 -9.20 20.11
C LEU A 164 13.74 -9.67 20.64
N LYS A 165 13.48 -9.40 21.92
CA LYS A 165 12.35 -9.98 22.66
C LYS A 165 11.09 -9.15 22.60
N THR A 166 11.23 -7.84 22.44
CA THR A 166 10.11 -6.89 22.48
C THR A 166 9.82 -6.31 21.10
N ALA A 167 8.59 -5.82 20.90
CA ALA A 167 8.21 -5.14 19.66
C ALA A 167 9.08 -3.90 19.39
N ASP A 168 9.46 -3.16 20.42
CA ASP A 168 10.30 -1.96 20.29
C ASP A 168 11.75 -2.30 19.89
N GLU A 169 12.33 -3.34 20.48
CA GLU A 169 13.66 -3.83 20.10
C GLU A 169 13.69 -4.29 18.64
N ARG A 170 12.66 -5.04 18.21
CA ARG A 170 12.50 -5.50 16.83
C ARG A 170 12.32 -4.33 15.87
N THR A 171 11.45 -3.38 16.21
CA THR A 171 11.21 -2.16 15.42
C THR A 171 12.50 -1.36 15.24
N SER A 172 13.24 -1.14 16.33
CA SER A 172 14.49 -0.39 16.31
C SER A 172 15.58 -1.09 15.49
N ALA A 173 15.74 -2.41 15.69
CA ALA A 173 16.76 -3.19 15.00
C ALA A 173 16.49 -3.31 13.49
N VAL A 174 15.25 -3.62 13.11
CA VAL A 174 14.86 -3.69 11.68
C VAL A 174 14.88 -2.31 11.04
N GLY A 175 14.45 -1.27 11.77
CA GLY A 175 14.54 0.13 11.31
C GLY A 175 15.98 0.55 11.02
N TYR A 176 16.94 0.19 11.89
CA TYR A 176 18.37 0.39 11.62
C TYR A 176 18.83 -0.31 10.35
N VAL A 177 18.39 -1.56 10.10
CA VAL A 177 18.73 -2.26 8.85
C VAL A 177 18.15 -1.53 7.63
N VAL A 178 16.88 -1.13 7.67
CA VAL A 178 16.23 -0.39 6.57
C VAL A 178 17.01 0.91 6.27
N GLU A 179 17.40 1.66 7.29
CA GLU A 179 18.22 2.87 7.13
C GLU A 179 19.59 2.56 6.48
N ARG A 180 20.25 1.48 6.90
CA ARG A 180 21.56 1.07 6.36
C ARG A 180 21.49 0.58 4.92
N LEU A 181 20.40 -0.07 4.53
CA LEU A 181 20.15 -0.47 3.15
C LEU A 181 19.91 0.75 2.24
N GLY A 182 19.24 1.78 2.77
CA GLY A 182 19.05 3.07 2.12
C GLY A 182 18.22 3.03 0.83
N GLU A 183 18.16 4.18 0.16
CA GLU A 183 17.33 4.42 -1.03
C GLU A 183 17.66 3.53 -2.25
N GLU A 184 18.86 2.95 -2.30
CA GLU A 184 19.23 2.04 -3.40
C GLU A 184 18.45 0.73 -3.35
N GLN A 185 18.12 0.25 -2.16
CA GLN A 185 17.43 -1.03 -1.95
C GLN A 185 15.97 -0.84 -1.59
N ILE A 186 15.68 0.12 -0.71
CA ILE A 186 14.34 0.46 -0.24
C ILE A 186 14.10 1.94 -0.54
N PRO A 187 13.74 2.28 -1.80
CA PRO A 187 13.50 3.65 -2.17
C PRO A 187 12.22 4.17 -1.54
N GLY A 188 12.24 5.46 -1.22
CA GLY A 188 11.04 6.22 -0.98
C GLY A 188 10.48 6.14 0.43
N ILE A 189 11.36 6.24 1.43
CA ILE A 189 11.02 6.33 2.86
C ILE A 189 9.94 7.39 3.11
N ARG A 190 9.01 7.09 4.04
CA ARG A 190 7.83 7.92 4.32
C ARG A 190 7.71 8.39 5.77
N ASP A 191 8.61 7.94 6.64
CA ASP A 191 8.53 8.16 8.09
C ASP A 191 7.16 7.70 8.67
N GLU A 192 6.64 6.60 8.12
CA GLU A 192 5.33 6.06 8.46
C GLU A 192 5.46 4.56 8.76
N LEU A 193 5.08 4.17 9.97
CA LEU A 193 5.22 2.80 10.43
C LEU A 193 3.93 2.00 10.20
N TYR A 194 4.08 0.86 9.53
CA TYR A 194 3.04 -0.16 9.39
C TYR A 194 3.20 -1.26 10.44
N PRO A 195 2.10 -1.82 10.98
CA PRO A 195 2.16 -2.91 11.93
C PRO A 195 2.52 -4.23 11.22
N VAL A 196 3.47 -4.98 11.78
CA VAL A 196 3.80 -6.33 11.32
C VAL A 196 3.01 -7.35 12.13
N THR A 197 2.06 -8.01 11.47
CA THR A 197 1.10 -8.96 12.04
C THR A 197 0.97 -10.18 11.13
N SER A 198 0.44 -11.30 11.65
CA SER A 198 0.07 -12.46 10.81
C SER A 198 -1.23 -12.24 10.04
N SER A 199 -2.14 -11.46 10.61
CA SER A 199 -3.52 -11.27 10.19
C SER A 199 -4.10 -10.02 10.85
N PHE A 200 -5.21 -9.50 10.31
CA PHE A 200 -5.82 -8.28 10.83
C PHE A 200 -6.36 -8.52 12.24
N GLY A 201 -6.03 -7.62 13.17
CA GLY A 201 -6.40 -7.75 14.59
C GLY A 201 -5.58 -8.77 15.38
N ALA A 202 -4.62 -9.46 14.78
CA ALA A 202 -3.64 -10.29 15.50
C ALA A 202 -2.64 -9.40 16.28
N PRO A 203 -1.91 -9.98 17.25
CA PRO A 203 -0.85 -9.25 17.95
C PRO A 203 0.16 -8.62 16.98
N ILE A 204 0.56 -7.39 17.30
CA ILE A 204 1.60 -6.68 16.57
C ILE A 204 2.95 -7.15 17.07
N PHE A 205 3.74 -7.79 16.20
CA PHE A 205 5.05 -8.31 16.56
C PHE A 205 6.12 -7.23 16.62
N PHE A 206 6.02 -6.24 15.72
CA PHE A 206 6.83 -5.01 15.65
C PHE A 206 6.23 -4.08 14.58
N SER A 207 6.86 -2.92 14.36
CA SER A 207 6.46 -1.96 13.34
C SER A 207 7.57 -1.78 12.30
N LEU A 208 7.19 -1.57 11.04
CA LEU A 208 8.11 -1.48 9.90
C LEU A 208 7.82 -0.24 9.07
N GLU A 209 8.87 0.43 8.59
CA GLU A 209 8.75 1.53 7.63
C GLU A 209 7.93 1.12 6.40
N ARG A 210 6.94 1.94 6.04
CA ARG A 210 5.99 1.69 4.95
C ARG A 210 6.68 1.36 3.63
N ALA A 211 7.77 2.05 3.29
CA ALA A 211 8.52 1.78 2.06
C ALA A 211 9.12 0.35 2.04
N ALA A 212 9.46 -0.21 3.20
CA ALA A 212 10.03 -1.54 3.34
C ALA A 212 8.97 -2.65 3.31
N ALA A 213 7.70 -2.36 3.59
CA ALA A 213 6.62 -3.34 3.64
C ALA A 213 6.60 -4.35 2.47
N PRO A 214 6.69 -3.94 1.18
CA PRO A 214 6.73 -4.90 0.07
C PRO A 214 8.00 -5.76 0.00
N TYR A 215 9.13 -5.30 0.52
CA TYR A 215 10.39 -6.08 0.51
C TYR A 215 10.39 -7.15 1.60
N PHE A 216 9.69 -6.89 2.70
CA PHE A 216 9.45 -7.85 3.77
C PHE A 216 8.21 -8.73 3.51
N GLY A 217 7.44 -8.43 2.46
CA GLY A 217 6.22 -9.15 2.10
C GLY A 217 5.17 -9.17 3.19
N ILE A 218 5.16 -8.18 4.08
CA ILE A 218 4.18 -8.09 5.16
C ILE A 218 2.79 -7.82 4.59
N LYS A 219 1.75 -8.15 5.35
CA LYS A 219 0.41 -7.67 5.02
C LYS A 219 0.35 -6.16 5.27
N ALA A 220 -0.14 -5.42 4.27
CA ALA A 220 -0.44 -4.00 4.40
C ALA A 220 -1.96 -3.81 4.37
N TYR A 221 -2.44 -2.92 5.23
CA TYR A 221 -3.85 -2.57 5.32
C TYR A 221 -4.06 -1.12 4.90
N GLY A 222 -5.23 -0.81 4.36
CA GLY A 222 -5.62 0.54 4.04
C GLY A 222 -7.13 0.73 4.13
N VAL A 223 -7.55 1.99 4.09
CA VAL A 223 -8.97 2.39 4.10
C VAL A 223 -9.25 3.21 2.85
N HIS A 224 -10.33 2.86 2.16
CA HIS A 224 -10.72 3.49 0.93
C HIS A 224 -12.21 3.82 0.99
N MET A 225 -12.59 5.04 0.61
CA MET A 225 -13.98 5.46 0.64
C MET A 225 -14.50 5.91 -0.74
N ASN A 226 -15.63 5.32 -1.13
CA ASN A 226 -16.44 5.78 -2.25
C ASN A 226 -17.36 6.92 -1.80
N GLY A 227 -16.93 8.15 -2.07
CA GLY A 227 -17.71 9.36 -1.80
C GLY A 227 -18.65 9.66 -2.96
N TYR A 228 -19.97 9.59 -2.75
CA TYR A 228 -20.95 9.80 -3.82
C TYR A 228 -22.11 10.69 -3.39
N VAL A 229 -22.75 11.33 -4.37
CA VAL A 229 -24.01 12.06 -4.21
C VAL A 229 -25.08 11.45 -5.11
N GLU A 230 -26.35 11.63 -4.77
CA GLU A 230 -27.46 11.25 -5.63
C GLU A 230 -28.12 12.48 -6.21
N VAL A 231 -28.12 12.60 -7.53
CA VAL A 231 -28.75 13.68 -8.30
C VAL A 231 -29.81 13.04 -9.19
N ASP A 232 -31.07 13.44 -9.02
CA ASP A 232 -32.21 12.93 -9.80
C ASP A 232 -32.32 11.40 -9.87
N GLY A 233 -32.05 10.74 -8.74
CA GLY A 233 -32.06 9.28 -8.61
C GLY A 233 -30.81 8.58 -9.15
N GLN A 234 -29.83 9.33 -9.69
CA GLN A 234 -28.58 8.79 -10.24
C GLN A 234 -27.39 9.08 -9.32
N LYS A 235 -26.57 8.05 -9.08
CA LYS A 235 -25.35 8.19 -8.28
C LYS A 235 -24.24 8.84 -9.11
N HIS A 236 -23.60 9.83 -8.53
CA HIS A 236 -22.40 10.47 -9.03
C HIS A 236 -21.31 10.32 -7.99
N MET A 237 -20.11 9.93 -8.41
CA MET A 237 -18.96 9.70 -7.56
C MET A 237 -18.02 10.90 -7.66
N TRP A 238 -17.50 11.34 -6.53
CA TRP A 238 -16.37 12.26 -6.49
C TRP A 238 -15.08 11.48 -6.79
N VAL A 239 -14.33 11.96 -7.76
CA VAL A 239 -13.06 11.40 -8.21
C VAL A 239 -11.98 12.47 -8.02
N GLY A 240 -10.90 12.11 -7.33
CA GLY A 240 -9.72 12.96 -7.20
C GLY A 240 -8.74 12.70 -8.34
N LYS A 241 -7.99 13.72 -8.75
CA LYS A 241 -6.77 13.58 -9.56
C LYS A 241 -5.58 13.86 -8.64
N ARG A 242 -4.70 12.87 -8.51
CA ARG A 242 -3.54 12.94 -7.62
C ARG A 242 -2.61 14.07 -8.03
N SER A 243 -1.99 14.75 -7.07
CA SER A 243 -0.95 15.74 -7.35
C SER A 243 0.20 15.12 -8.14
N ASP A 244 0.80 15.90 -9.05
CA ASP A 244 1.99 15.49 -9.80
C ASP A 244 3.22 15.31 -8.88
N THR A 245 3.16 15.84 -7.65
CA THR A 245 4.22 15.67 -6.64
C THR A 245 4.11 14.37 -5.84
N LYS A 246 3.03 13.58 -6.00
CA LYS A 246 2.89 12.30 -5.31
C LYS A 246 3.98 11.33 -5.77
N GLN A 247 4.67 10.74 -4.80
CA GLN A 247 5.74 9.76 -5.05
C GLN A 247 5.26 8.54 -5.85
N THR A 248 4.01 8.11 -5.64
CA THR A 248 3.42 6.99 -6.38
C THR A 248 2.22 7.47 -7.19
N TYR A 249 2.16 7.04 -8.45
CA TYR A 249 1.06 7.32 -9.37
C TYR A 249 0.71 8.82 -9.48
N PRO A 250 1.69 9.72 -9.73
CA PRO A 250 1.42 11.15 -9.88
C PRO A 250 0.46 11.40 -11.05
N GLY A 251 -0.46 12.36 -10.89
CA GLY A 251 -1.40 12.78 -11.95
C GLY A 251 -2.50 11.78 -12.31
N MET A 252 -2.54 10.58 -11.72
CA MET A 252 -3.58 9.58 -11.98
C MET A 252 -4.87 9.89 -11.21
N LEU A 253 -6.01 9.37 -11.70
CA LEU A 253 -7.28 9.41 -10.96
C LEU A 253 -7.25 8.46 -9.75
N ASP A 254 -7.91 8.87 -8.67
CA ASP A 254 -8.04 8.12 -7.42
C ASP A 254 -9.45 8.31 -6.83
N HIS A 255 -9.71 7.67 -5.69
CA HIS A 255 -10.92 7.93 -4.91
C HIS A 255 -10.97 9.36 -4.39
N LEU A 256 -12.10 9.71 -3.79
CA LEU A 256 -12.19 10.93 -3.01
C LEU A 256 -11.29 10.88 -1.77
N VAL A 257 -11.20 9.73 -1.09
CA VAL A 257 -10.34 9.52 0.10
C VAL A 257 -9.76 8.10 0.10
N ALA A 258 -8.45 7.96 0.28
CA ALA A 258 -7.77 6.67 0.43
C ALA A 258 -6.42 6.76 1.17
N GLY A 259 -6.30 6.08 2.30
CA GLY A 259 -5.08 6.08 3.11
C GLY A 259 -4.58 4.69 3.49
N GLY A 260 -3.25 4.56 3.67
CA GLY A 260 -2.68 3.39 4.34
C GLY A 260 -3.15 3.34 5.79
N LEU A 261 -3.14 2.17 6.43
CA LEU A 261 -3.50 2.02 7.84
C LEU A 261 -2.20 1.95 8.68
N PRO A 262 -1.76 3.07 9.28
CA PRO A 262 -0.55 3.08 10.08
C PRO A 262 -0.73 2.35 11.40
N HIS A 263 0.39 2.11 12.09
CA HIS A 263 0.40 1.53 13.43
C HIS A 263 -0.37 2.40 14.43
N GLY A 264 -1.21 1.79 15.25
CA GLY A 264 -1.82 2.44 16.42
C GLY A 264 -3.11 3.23 16.17
N ILE A 265 -3.68 3.18 14.96
CA ILE A 265 -4.97 3.80 14.64
C ILE A 265 -5.98 2.75 14.15
N ASP A 266 -7.26 2.91 14.51
CA ASP A 266 -8.32 2.06 13.99
C ASP A 266 -8.76 2.51 12.58
N CYS A 267 -9.44 1.63 11.84
CA CYS A 267 -9.83 1.94 10.47
C CYS A 267 -10.79 3.14 10.34
N GLN A 268 -11.70 3.34 11.30
CA GLN A 268 -12.69 4.40 11.20
C GLN A 268 -12.07 5.77 11.51
N GLU A 269 -11.24 5.85 12.54
CA GLU A 269 -10.48 7.05 12.88
C GLU A 269 -9.47 7.40 11.81
N ASN A 270 -8.79 6.40 11.22
CA ASN A 270 -7.92 6.65 10.08
C ASN A 270 -8.71 7.20 8.90
N LEU A 271 -9.85 6.60 8.55
CA LEU A 271 -10.70 7.12 7.48
C LEU A 271 -11.16 8.56 7.76
N ILE A 272 -11.49 8.89 9.01
CA ILE A 272 -11.91 10.26 9.39
C ILE A 272 -10.75 11.25 9.24
N LYS A 273 -9.53 10.88 9.64
CA LYS A 273 -8.31 11.68 9.43
C LYS A 273 -8.10 11.94 7.94
N GLU A 274 -8.03 10.89 7.13
CA GLU A 274 -7.80 10.99 5.67
C GLU A 274 -8.91 11.79 4.98
N CYS A 275 -10.15 11.69 5.47
CA CYS A 275 -11.28 12.48 4.99
C CYS A 275 -11.06 13.98 5.15
N GLU A 276 -10.48 14.41 6.26
CA GLU A 276 -10.18 15.82 6.54
C GLU A 276 -8.99 16.30 5.70
N GLU A 277 -7.90 15.54 5.68
CA GLU A 277 -6.64 15.90 5.01
C GLU A 277 -6.77 15.92 3.47
N GLU A 278 -7.30 14.86 2.87
CA GLU A 278 -7.30 14.74 1.41
C GLU A 278 -8.44 15.54 0.75
N ALA A 279 -9.60 15.63 1.41
CA ALA A 279 -10.84 16.11 0.78
C ALA A 279 -11.62 17.17 1.59
N GLY A 280 -11.11 17.59 2.75
CA GLY A 280 -11.77 18.61 3.58
C GLY A 280 -13.14 18.17 4.08
N ILE A 281 -13.38 16.86 4.23
CA ILE A 281 -14.64 16.31 4.74
C ILE A 281 -14.61 16.39 6.27
N PRO A 282 -15.42 17.25 6.91
CA PRO A 282 -15.38 17.39 8.35
C PRO A 282 -15.89 16.13 9.05
N ARG A 283 -15.40 15.90 10.27
CA ARG A 283 -15.82 14.77 11.14
C ARG A 283 -17.34 14.59 11.23
N SER A 284 -18.11 15.68 11.28
CA SER A 284 -19.59 15.64 11.31
C SER A 284 -20.24 14.94 10.10
N ILE A 285 -19.50 14.80 9.01
CA ILE A 285 -19.89 14.08 7.79
C ILE A 285 -19.18 12.73 7.72
N SER A 286 -17.86 12.66 7.91
CA SER A 286 -17.08 11.42 7.70
C SER A 286 -17.42 10.29 8.67
N VAL A 287 -17.88 10.60 9.90
CA VAL A 287 -18.37 9.57 10.86
C VAL A 287 -19.58 8.77 10.35
N LYS A 288 -20.25 9.23 9.29
CA LYS A 288 -21.39 8.55 8.66
C LYS A 288 -20.98 7.56 7.59
N ALA A 289 -19.68 7.46 7.28
CA ALA A 289 -19.18 6.47 6.34
C ALA A 289 -19.48 5.07 6.87
N ILE A 290 -20.01 4.20 6.00
CA ILE A 290 -20.39 2.84 6.35
C ILE A 290 -19.34 1.86 5.81
N PRO A 291 -18.85 0.90 6.62
CA PRO A 291 -18.02 -0.18 6.10
C PRO A 291 -18.87 -1.08 5.20
N VAL A 292 -18.35 -1.45 4.03
CA VAL A 292 -19.08 -2.21 3.01
C VAL A 292 -18.34 -3.45 2.52
N GLY A 293 -17.22 -3.79 3.15
CA GLY A 293 -16.43 -4.98 2.90
C GLY A 293 -14.95 -4.66 2.78
N ALA A 294 -14.21 -5.56 2.13
CA ALA A 294 -12.82 -5.37 1.79
C ALA A 294 -12.52 -6.04 0.44
N ILE A 295 -11.48 -5.55 -0.22
CA ILE A 295 -10.81 -6.22 -1.34
C ILE A 295 -9.40 -6.59 -0.93
N SER A 296 -8.84 -7.61 -1.58
CA SER A 296 -7.46 -8.03 -1.36
C SER A 296 -6.80 -8.36 -2.69
N TYR A 297 -5.53 -8.00 -2.79
CA TYR A 297 -4.74 -8.27 -3.97
C TYR A 297 -3.29 -8.54 -3.61
N MET A 298 -2.58 -9.09 -4.58
CA MET A 298 -1.26 -9.63 -4.36
C MET A 298 -0.38 -9.42 -5.59
N ASP A 299 0.62 -8.56 -5.47
CA ASP A 299 1.44 -8.14 -6.60
C ASP A 299 2.92 -8.45 -6.35
N ILE A 300 3.50 -9.31 -7.19
CA ILE A 300 4.93 -9.62 -7.17
C ILE A 300 5.63 -8.86 -8.29
N ASP A 301 6.66 -8.09 -7.93
CA ASP A 301 7.48 -7.31 -8.86
C ASP A 301 8.94 -7.23 -8.39
N GLY A 302 9.79 -8.04 -9.03
CA GLY A 302 11.19 -8.20 -8.61
C GLY A 302 11.26 -8.74 -7.18
N TYR A 303 11.95 -8.02 -6.30
CA TYR A 303 12.10 -8.39 -4.89
C TYR A 303 10.88 -8.05 -4.02
N ARG A 304 9.88 -7.36 -4.60
CA ARG A 304 8.72 -6.86 -3.87
C ARG A 304 7.58 -7.86 -3.96
N TYR A 305 6.93 -8.04 -2.82
CA TYR A 305 5.73 -8.83 -2.68
C TYR A 305 4.68 -8.02 -1.91
N LYS A 306 3.79 -7.34 -2.64
CA LYS A 306 2.68 -6.59 -2.04
C LYS A 306 1.56 -7.56 -1.70
N ARG A 307 1.07 -7.48 -0.47
CA ARG A 307 -0.05 -8.26 0.06
C ARG A 307 -0.98 -7.29 0.76
N ASP A 308 -1.83 -6.65 -0.02
CA ASP A 308 -2.61 -5.51 0.44
C ASP A 308 -4.07 -5.93 0.66
N VAL A 309 -4.67 -5.44 1.75
CA VAL A 309 -6.09 -5.54 2.06
C VAL A 309 -6.64 -4.13 2.23
N GLU A 310 -7.61 -3.76 1.41
CA GLU A 310 -8.23 -2.44 1.45
C GLU A 310 -9.64 -2.55 2.03
N PHE A 311 -9.87 -1.94 3.19
CA PHE A 311 -11.18 -1.84 3.80
C PHE A 311 -12.01 -0.78 3.06
N CYS A 312 -13.13 -1.21 2.48
CA CYS A 312 -13.98 -0.37 1.67
C CYS A 312 -15.06 0.29 2.53
N TYR A 313 -15.26 1.59 2.30
CA TYR A 313 -16.32 2.38 2.89
C TYR A 313 -17.14 3.08 1.80
N ASP A 314 -18.41 3.33 2.10
CA ASP A 314 -19.26 4.18 1.28
C ASP A 314 -19.71 5.39 2.11
N LEU A 315 -19.70 6.58 1.51
CA LEU A 315 -20.22 7.80 2.13
C LEU A 315 -21.09 8.55 1.15
N LYS A 316 -22.39 8.62 1.45
CA LYS A 316 -23.33 9.49 0.74
C LYS A 316 -23.16 10.92 1.23
N LEU A 317 -22.57 11.77 0.40
CA LEU A 317 -22.28 13.17 0.70
C LEU A 317 -23.51 14.06 0.49
N PRO A 318 -23.61 15.19 1.23
CA PRO A 318 -24.59 16.23 0.92
C PRO A 318 -24.38 16.76 -0.50
N LYS A 319 -25.48 17.06 -1.23
CA LYS A 319 -25.41 17.66 -2.58
C LYS A 319 -24.63 18.98 -2.62
N SER A 320 -24.61 19.71 -1.51
CA SER A 320 -23.92 20.99 -1.37
C SER A 320 -22.44 20.85 -0.99
N PHE A 321 -21.95 19.63 -0.72
CA PHE A 321 -20.58 19.42 -0.35
C PHE A 321 -19.66 19.54 -1.58
N LEU A 322 -18.58 20.29 -1.43
CA LEU A 322 -17.53 20.43 -2.41
C LEU A 322 -16.21 20.05 -1.72
N PRO A 323 -15.50 19.01 -2.21
CA PRO A 323 -14.23 18.62 -1.62
C PRO A 323 -13.18 19.70 -1.82
N LYS A 324 -12.25 19.77 -0.88
CA LYS A 324 -11.11 20.67 -0.90
C LYS A 324 -9.87 19.88 -0.54
N ASN A 325 -8.80 20.09 -1.28
CA ASN A 325 -7.50 19.56 -0.91
C ASN A 325 -6.96 20.41 0.25
N GLU A 326 -6.64 19.79 1.40
CA GLU A 326 -6.11 20.48 2.58
C GLU A 326 -4.61 20.19 2.81
N ASP A 327 -4.07 19.09 2.27
CA ASP A 327 -2.69 18.63 2.56
C ASP A 327 -1.72 18.69 1.36
N GLY A 328 -2.21 18.96 0.15
CA GLY A 328 -1.41 19.02 -1.07
C GLY A 328 -1.37 17.73 -1.89
N GLU A 329 -2.07 16.67 -1.47
CA GLU A 329 -1.99 15.35 -2.11
C GLU A 329 -2.87 15.21 -3.36
N VAL A 330 -3.88 16.06 -3.52
CA VAL A 330 -4.84 16.04 -4.64
C VAL A 330 -4.78 17.32 -5.48
N ASP A 331 -4.55 17.20 -6.79
CA ASP A 331 -4.56 18.36 -7.70
C ASP A 331 -5.98 18.94 -7.86
N SER A 332 -6.95 18.08 -8.19
CA SER A 332 -8.32 18.53 -8.49
C SER A 332 -9.35 17.43 -8.29
N PHE A 333 -10.62 17.83 -8.13
CA PHE A 333 -11.76 16.91 -7.98
C PHE A 333 -12.79 17.13 -9.08
N LYS A 334 -13.45 16.04 -9.50
CA LYS A 334 -14.65 16.09 -10.33
C LYS A 334 -15.72 15.15 -9.82
N LEU A 335 -16.96 15.61 -9.92
CA LEU A 335 -18.14 14.81 -9.69
C LEU A 335 -18.58 14.19 -11.02
N ILE A 336 -18.60 12.86 -11.10
CA ILE A 336 -18.78 12.11 -12.36
C ILE A 336 -19.91 11.08 -12.18
N PRO A 337 -20.84 10.91 -13.14
CA PRO A 337 -21.82 9.83 -13.07
C PRO A 337 -21.12 8.47 -12.95
N VAL A 338 -21.60 7.59 -12.07
CA VAL A 338 -20.94 6.29 -11.81
C VAL A 338 -20.80 5.44 -13.08
N THR A 339 -21.78 5.51 -13.98
CA THR A 339 -21.72 4.83 -15.28
C THR A 339 -20.56 5.30 -16.15
N GLN A 340 -20.18 6.58 -16.09
CA GLN A 340 -19.03 7.11 -16.81
C GLN A 340 -17.72 6.70 -16.13
N VAL A 341 -17.66 6.70 -14.79
CA VAL A 341 -16.50 6.18 -14.04
C VAL A 341 -16.21 4.73 -14.45
N ALA A 342 -17.24 3.90 -14.54
CA ALA A 342 -17.13 2.52 -15.01
C ALA A 342 -16.52 2.42 -16.43
N GLU A 343 -16.94 3.28 -17.35
CA GLU A 343 -16.39 3.31 -18.72
C GLU A 343 -14.93 3.78 -18.76
N VAL A 344 -14.55 4.77 -17.93
CA VAL A 344 -13.16 5.23 -17.82
C VAL A 344 -12.25 4.10 -17.34
N ILE A 345 -12.66 3.37 -16.28
CA ILE A 345 -11.92 2.21 -15.77
C ILE A 345 -11.79 1.12 -16.84
N ARG A 346 -12.86 0.83 -17.59
CA ARG A 346 -12.84 -0.19 -18.64
C ARG A 346 -11.92 0.14 -19.81
N LYS A 347 -11.91 1.41 -20.23
CA LYS A 347 -11.35 1.82 -21.53
C LYS A 347 -9.98 2.46 -21.44
N THR A 348 -9.51 2.83 -20.25
CA THR A 348 -8.27 3.60 -20.08
C THR A 348 -7.42 3.12 -18.92
N GLU A 349 -6.24 3.71 -18.76
CA GLU A 349 -5.35 3.53 -17.62
C GLU A 349 -5.27 4.81 -16.76
N PHE A 350 -6.30 5.65 -16.78
CA PHE A 350 -6.28 6.93 -16.05
C PHE A 350 -6.33 6.77 -14.54
N PHE A 351 -6.99 5.73 -14.04
CA PHE A 351 -7.05 5.43 -12.60
C PHE A 351 -5.79 4.73 -12.11
N LYS A 352 -5.35 5.12 -10.91
CA LYS A 352 -4.43 4.35 -10.09
C LYS A 352 -4.94 2.90 -10.00
N PRO A 353 -4.09 1.88 -10.21
CA PRO A 353 -4.56 0.50 -10.38
C PRO A 353 -5.42 -0.03 -9.23
N ASN A 354 -4.94 0.07 -7.97
CA ASN A 354 -5.66 -0.48 -6.82
C ASN A 354 -6.97 0.27 -6.52
N CYS A 355 -7.06 1.56 -6.85
CA CYS A 355 -8.30 2.33 -6.75
C CYS A 355 -9.41 1.73 -7.63
N SER A 356 -9.05 1.27 -8.84
CA SER A 356 -10.01 0.65 -9.74
C SER A 356 -10.69 -0.57 -9.11
N LEU A 357 -10.00 -1.35 -8.28
CA LEU A 357 -10.56 -2.56 -7.65
C LEU A 357 -11.67 -2.21 -6.66
N VAL A 358 -11.48 -1.19 -5.83
CA VAL A 358 -12.48 -0.72 -4.86
C VAL A 358 -13.70 -0.13 -5.58
N ILE A 359 -13.49 0.62 -6.67
CA ILE A 359 -14.61 1.12 -7.49
C ILE A 359 -15.34 -0.04 -8.16
N ILE A 360 -14.64 -1.06 -8.66
CA ILE A 360 -15.29 -2.26 -9.23
C ILE A 360 -16.14 -2.96 -8.16
N ASP A 361 -15.66 -3.10 -6.92
CA ASP A 361 -16.46 -3.61 -5.80
C ASP A 361 -17.71 -2.76 -5.53
N PHE A 362 -17.60 -1.41 -5.60
CA PHE A 362 -18.76 -0.52 -5.57
C PHE A 362 -19.76 -0.81 -6.71
N LEU A 363 -19.27 -0.99 -7.94
CA LEU A 363 -20.12 -1.30 -9.09
C LEU A 363 -20.88 -2.62 -8.92
N PHE A 364 -20.26 -3.64 -8.30
CA PHE A 364 -20.94 -4.88 -7.93
C PHE A 364 -22.03 -4.64 -6.88
N ARG A 365 -21.68 -4.03 -5.74
CA ARG A 365 -22.60 -3.83 -4.60
C ARG A 365 -23.80 -2.95 -4.94
N HIS A 366 -23.62 -2.00 -5.86
CA HIS A 366 -24.68 -1.06 -6.27
C HIS A 366 -25.40 -1.47 -7.57
N GLY A 367 -25.12 -2.66 -8.11
CA GLY A 367 -25.89 -3.24 -9.23
C GLY A 367 -25.56 -2.70 -10.62
N TYR A 368 -24.39 -2.06 -10.80
CA TYR A 368 -23.91 -1.61 -12.12
C TYR A 368 -23.26 -2.75 -12.92
N ILE A 369 -22.69 -3.74 -12.23
CA ILE A 369 -22.23 -4.99 -12.82
C ILE A 369 -23.25 -6.08 -12.42
N THR A 370 -23.85 -6.74 -13.41
CA THR A 370 -24.91 -7.72 -13.19
C THR A 370 -24.50 -9.15 -13.58
N PRO A 371 -25.12 -10.19 -13.00
CA PRO A 371 -24.74 -11.60 -13.23
C PRO A 371 -24.83 -12.07 -14.69
N GLU A 372 -25.52 -11.34 -15.56
CA GLU A 372 -25.70 -11.65 -16.98
C GLU A 372 -24.45 -11.43 -17.83
N TYR A 373 -23.42 -10.74 -17.30
CA TYR A 373 -22.14 -10.58 -17.98
C TYR A 373 -21.26 -11.82 -17.86
N LEU A 374 -20.67 -12.26 -18.97
CA LEU A 374 -19.76 -13.40 -18.98
C LEU A 374 -18.51 -13.07 -18.14
N GLY A 375 -18.14 -13.98 -17.23
CA GLY A 375 -17.00 -13.80 -16.32
C GLY A 375 -17.33 -13.08 -15.01
N TYR A 376 -18.60 -12.83 -14.70
CA TYR A 376 -19.04 -12.15 -13.46
C TYR A 376 -18.43 -12.75 -12.19
N LEU A 377 -18.54 -14.08 -12.02
CA LEU A 377 -18.04 -14.77 -10.83
C LEU A 377 -16.50 -14.78 -10.77
N ASP A 378 -15.82 -14.89 -11.91
CA ASP A 378 -14.36 -14.82 -11.95
C ASP A 378 -13.88 -13.43 -11.55
N LEU A 379 -14.50 -12.37 -12.08
CA LEU A 379 -14.19 -10.99 -11.71
C LEU A 379 -14.43 -10.75 -10.22
N LEU A 380 -15.57 -11.21 -9.68
CA LEU A 380 -15.91 -11.07 -8.26
C LEU A 380 -14.91 -11.80 -7.34
N ARG A 381 -14.52 -13.04 -7.70
CA ARG A 381 -13.52 -13.82 -6.96
C ARG A 381 -12.17 -13.12 -6.96
N ASN A 382 -11.75 -12.59 -8.11
CA ASN A 382 -10.43 -11.97 -8.27
C ASN A 382 -10.27 -10.65 -7.48
N LEU A 383 -11.37 -10.04 -7.00
CA LEU A 383 -11.29 -8.90 -6.05
C LEU A 383 -10.82 -9.32 -4.65
N ARG A 384 -10.74 -10.63 -4.37
CA ARG A 384 -10.46 -11.20 -3.05
C ARG A 384 -9.47 -12.36 -3.14
N ILE A 385 -8.54 -12.30 -4.10
CA ILE A 385 -7.59 -13.40 -4.33
C ILE A 385 -6.44 -13.38 -3.32
N GLY A 386 -6.10 -12.21 -2.78
CA GLY A 386 -5.16 -12.09 -1.68
C GLY A 386 -5.75 -12.66 -0.39
N ASP A 387 -4.88 -13.12 0.52
CA ASP A 387 -5.29 -13.54 1.84
C ASP A 387 -5.80 -12.35 2.66
N CYS A 388 -7.12 -12.31 2.89
CA CYS A 388 -7.81 -11.26 3.66
C CYS A 388 -7.70 -11.42 5.18
N SER A 389 -7.05 -12.47 5.69
CA SER A 389 -7.02 -12.73 7.13
C SER A 389 -6.33 -11.64 7.93
#